data_AF-A0A533YSC0-F1
#
_entry.id   AF-A0A533YSC0-F1
#
_cell.length_a   1.000
_cell.length_b   1.000
_cell.length_c   1.000
_cell.angle_alpha   90.00
_cell.angle_beta   90.00
_cell.angle_gamma   90.00
#
_symmetry.space_group_name_H-M   'P 1'
#
loop_
_entity.id
_entity.type
_entity.pdbx_description
1 polymer ?
#
loop_
_entity_poly.entity_id
_entity_poly.type
_entity_poly.pdbx_seq_one_letter_code
_entity_poly.pdbx_strand_id
1 'polypeptide(L)' 'MVSKSVIQEQMAKQEYKYGFVSDLDEDTAPKGLNEDIVRLISRKKKEPDWFLEWR' A
#
# COMPACT_ATOMS: atom_id res chain seq x y z
N MET A 1 -46.53 9.80 -1.05
CA MET A 1 -45.52 10.88 -1.24
C MET A 1 -44.35 10.55 -0.33
N VAL A 2 -43.15 10.25 -0.87
CA VAL A 2 -41.98 9.92 -0.03
C VAL A 2 -41.36 11.22 0.47
N SER A 3 -41.15 11.35 1.78
CA SER A 3 -40.58 12.56 2.38
C SER A 3 -39.09 12.67 2.09
N LYS A 4 -38.60 13.91 1.91
CA LYS A 4 -37.20 14.23 1.61
C LYS A 4 -36.21 13.63 2.62
N SER A 5 -36.62 13.50 3.88
CA SER A 5 -35.83 12.91 4.96
C SER A 5 -35.51 11.42 4.73
N VAL A 6 -36.47 10.65 4.25
CA VAL A 6 -36.30 9.20 4.01
C VAL A 6 -35.28 8.95 2.89
N ILE A 7 -35.29 9.79 1.86
CA ILE A 7 -34.34 9.70 0.74
C ILE A 7 -32.92 10.07 1.20
N GLN A 8 -32.77 11.07 2.08
CA GLN A 8 -31.47 11.45 2.64
C GLN A 8 -30.86 10.33 3.49
N GLU A 9 -31.67 9.71 4.35
CA GLU A 9 -31.20 8.57 5.15
C GLU A 9 -30.79 7.38 4.28
N GLN A 10 -31.51 7.10 3.19
CA GLN A 10 -31.16 6.03 2.26
C GLN A 10 -29.83 6.31 1.54
N MET A 11 -29.61 7.54 1.08
CA MET A 11 -28.36 7.94 0.43
C MET A 11 -27.17 7.91 1.39
N ALA A 12 -27.35 8.33 2.65
CA ALA A 12 -26.30 8.31 3.66
C ALA A 12 -25.92 6.89 4.12
N LYS A 13 -26.85 5.93 4.02
CA LYS A 13 -26.61 4.51 4.33
C LYS A 13 -26.00 3.73 3.16
N GLN A 14 -25.83 4.33 1.98
CA GLN A 14 -25.18 3.65 0.84
C GLN A 14 -23.69 3.53 1.12
N GLU A 15 -23.18 2.30 1.14
CA GLU A 15 -21.74 2.04 1.18
C GLU A 15 -21.07 2.51 -0.12
N TYR A 16 -19.88 3.08 -0.01
CA TYR A 16 -19.11 3.57 -1.15
C TYR A 16 -18.60 2.37 -1.97
N LYS A 17 -19.19 2.16 -3.15
CA LYS A 17 -18.99 0.94 -3.98
C LYS A 17 -17.70 0.94 -4.81
N TYR A 18 -16.94 2.02 -4.79
CA TYR A 18 -15.79 2.20 -5.67
C TYR A 18 -14.53 2.33 -4.82
N GLY A 19 -13.53 1.53 -5.10
CA GLY A 19 -12.25 1.57 -4.39
C GLY A 19 -11.23 0.77 -5.18
N PHE A 20 -9.99 1.24 -5.21
CA PHE A 20 -8.89 0.46 -5.77
C PHE A 20 -8.31 -0.39 -4.65
N VAL A 21 -8.39 -1.71 -4.81
CA VAL A 21 -7.67 -2.67 -3.97
C VAL A 21 -6.67 -3.37 -4.87
N SER A 22 -5.41 -3.35 -4.47
CA SER A 22 -4.34 -4.09 -5.13
C SER A 22 -3.67 -4.95 -4.10
N ASP A 23 -3.66 -6.26 -4.35
CA ASP A 23 -2.83 -7.19 -3.59
C ASP A 23 -1.39 -6.96 -4.02
N LEU A 24 -0.58 -6.40 -3.12
CA LEU A 24 0.84 -6.19 -3.32
C LEU A 24 1.60 -7.23 -2.52
N ASP A 25 2.59 -7.86 -3.15
CA ASP A 25 3.53 -8.71 -2.43
C ASP A 25 4.46 -7.84 -1.58
N GLU A 26 4.53 -8.14 -0.29
CA GLU A 26 5.46 -7.53 0.65
C GLU A 26 6.43 -8.60 1.18
N ASP A 27 7.71 -8.25 1.24
CA ASP A 27 8.76 -9.08 1.84
C ASP A 27 9.42 -8.29 2.98
N THR A 28 9.54 -8.92 4.15
CA THR A 28 10.08 -8.28 5.35
C THR A 28 11.54 -8.66 5.55
N ALA A 29 12.41 -7.64 5.63
CA ALA A 29 13.80 -7.84 6.02
C ALA A 29 13.93 -8.06 7.55
N PRO A 30 15.01 -8.72 8.02
CA PRO A 30 15.31 -8.81 9.44
C PRO A 30 15.31 -7.44 10.15
N LYS A 31 14.96 -7.44 11.43
CA LYS A 31 14.94 -6.21 12.23
C LYS A 31 16.36 -5.63 12.36
N GLY A 32 16.48 -4.32 12.14
CA GLY A 32 17.74 -3.58 12.19
C GLY A 32 18.20 -3.10 10.82
N LEU A 33 19.09 -2.11 10.81
CA LEU A 33 19.67 -1.54 9.59
C LEU A 33 21.20 -1.62 9.70
N ASN A 34 21.82 -2.41 8.84
CA ASN A 34 23.26 -2.48 8.67
C ASN A 34 23.58 -2.69 7.17
N GLU A 35 24.85 -2.61 6.81
CA GLU A 35 25.29 -2.68 5.42
C GLU A 35 24.94 -4.02 4.76
N ASP A 36 25.04 -5.13 5.49
CA ASP A 36 24.70 -6.46 5.00
C ASP A 36 23.21 -6.58 4.65
N ILE A 37 22.34 -5.97 5.45
CA ILE A 37 20.89 -5.90 5.22
C ILE A 37 20.58 -5.02 4.01
N VAL A 38 21.27 -3.89 3.84
CA VAL A 38 21.09 -3.03 2.66
C VAL A 38 21.50 -3.75 1.38
N ARG A 39 22.65 -4.45 1.39
CA ARG A 39 23.11 -5.29 0.27
C ARG A 39 22.13 -6.43 -0.03
N LEU A 40 21.57 -7.06 1.00
CA LEU A 40 20.55 -8.10 0.87
C LEU A 40 19.28 -7.58 0.18
N ILE A 41 18.78 -6.41 0.61
CA ILE A 41 17.58 -5.77 0.04
C ILE A 41 17.82 -5.40 -1.42
N SER A 42 18.97 -4.77 -1.72
CA SER A 42 19.33 -4.35 -3.08
C SER A 42 19.36 -5.55 -4.04
N ARG A 43 20.02 -6.65 -3.65
CA ARG A 43 20.05 -7.90 -4.43
C ARG A 43 18.65 -8.51 -4.63
N LYS A 44 17.84 -8.57 -3.56
CA LYS A 44 16.47 -9.11 -3.63
C LYS A 44 15.61 -8.33 -4.63
N LYS A 45 15.74 -7.00 -4.62
CA LYS A 45 15.00 -6.09 -5.50
C LYS A 45 15.60 -5.96 -6.90
N LYS A 46 16.74 -6.63 -7.17
CA LYS A 46 17.49 -6.54 -8.43
C LYS A 46 17.79 -5.09 -8.81
N GLU A 47 18.12 -4.28 -7.80
CA GLU A 47 18.49 -2.88 -8.01
C GLU A 47 19.86 -2.83 -8.72
N PRO A 48 20.08 -1.87 -9.64
CA PRO A 48 21.40 -1.65 -10.23
C PRO A 48 22.45 -1.25 -9.19
N ASP A 49 23.72 -1.56 -9.44
CA ASP A 49 24.82 -1.29 -8.49
C ASP A 49 24.94 0.19 -8.10
N TRP A 50 24.70 1.10 -9.04
CA TRP A 50 24.73 2.54 -8.78
C TRP A 50 23.68 3.00 -7.75
N PHE A 51 22.58 2.26 -7.57
CA PHE A 51 21.56 2.53 -6.55
C PHE A 51 22.02 2.15 -5.14
N LEU A 52 22.96 1.20 -5.04
CA LEU A 52 23.59 0.82 -3.78
C LEU A 52 24.71 1.80 -3.42
N GLU A 53 25.49 2.25 -4.42
CA GLU A 53 26.61 3.19 -4.23
C GLU A 53 26.19 4.59 -3.76
N TRP A 54 24.95 5.01 -4.05
CA TRP A 54 24.41 6.33 -3.66
C TRP A 54 23.87 6.40 -2.22
N ARG A 55 23.69 5.27 -1.54
CA ARG A 55 23.10 5.21 -0.19
C ARG A 55 24.12 5.49 0.91
#